data_AF-A0AAW1Q601-F1
#
_entry.id   AF-A0AAW1Q601-F1
#
_cell.length_a   1.000
_cell.length_b   1.000
_cell.length_c   1.000
_cell.angle_alpha   90.00
_cell.angle_beta   90.00
_cell.angle_gamma   90.00
#
_symmetry.space_group_name_H-M   'P 1'
#
loop_
_entity.id
_entity.type
_entity.pdbx_description
1 polymer ?
#
loop_
_entity_poly.entity_id
_entity_poly.type
_entity_poly.pdbx_seq_one_letter_code
_entity_poly.pdbx_strand_id
1 'polypeptide(L)'
;MATVYGLNQVAKVLHIGVECVGGGSGRSTSFMELVLRLKGPSDPDHMSRRIVGAGGVWGTWQFELTRGSKLEHLLHNPQSKDAIVLALQQVYGDAVMDEAPLLVLSNYDCTVFQKRSPNVMDKRLWASEPVWWDSQRPSARACWLQAFQTAKGMADWCLPRQAVPQTLGGCSIPIPQLEPLEPQQPLKRKFQEQGKAFGLADGSAAAYIASEAELSFQELGVTDAILGEGQHGRTLLGQVNGKQYAVKLYNIRLPEAIPAYHNEKHCLNALQDCPGVVQLHAAGRLQETAYPCIVTVAAGNPCQCLSGQQRIAARQAILQLHGAGAAHGDIRLSNILFNTDDKCKLVDFAHCTLEADEQSKAKDLEWLKALP
;
A
#
# COMPACT_ATOMS: atom_id res chain seq x y z
N MET A 1 -14.62 -28.84 -27.39
CA MET A 1 -14.61 -27.92 -26.23
C MET A 1 -13.75 -26.73 -26.58
N ALA A 2 -14.29 -25.50 -26.54
CA ALA A 2 -13.49 -24.31 -26.78
C ALA A 2 -12.58 -24.06 -25.57
N THR A 3 -11.27 -24.19 -25.74
CA THR A 3 -10.32 -23.83 -24.69
C THR A 3 -10.49 -22.35 -24.38
N VAL A 4 -10.94 -22.01 -23.17
CA VAL A 4 -11.03 -20.62 -22.73
C VAL A 4 -9.61 -20.14 -22.47
N TYR A 5 -9.02 -19.49 -23.47
CA TYR A 5 -7.69 -18.90 -23.33
C TYR A 5 -7.78 -17.66 -22.44
N GLY A 6 -6.95 -17.63 -21.39
CA GLY A 6 -6.76 -16.43 -20.56
C GLY A 6 -6.11 -15.29 -21.35
N LEU A 7 -6.25 -14.05 -20.88
CA LEU A 7 -5.76 -12.85 -21.58
C LEU A 7 -4.29 -12.96 -22.01
N ASN A 8 -3.41 -13.41 -21.12
CA ASN A 8 -1.98 -13.60 -21.41
C ASN A 8 -1.70 -14.70 -22.44
N GLN A 9 -2.53 -15.75 -22.48
CA GLN A 9 -2.39 -16.83 -23.45
C GLN A 9 -2.71 -16.32 -24.86
N VAL A 10 -3.80 -15.53 -24.98
CA VAL A 10 -4.15 -14.89 -26.26
C VAL A 10 -3.08 -13.88 -26.67
N ALA A 11 -2.59 -13.05 -25.74
CA ALA A 11 -1.49 -12.13 -26.01
C ALA A 11 -0.22 -12.86 -26.48
N LYS A 12 0.07 -14.07 -25.96
CA LYS A 12 1.18 -14.92 -26.42
C LYS A 12 0.99 -15.41 -27.85
N VAL A 13 -0.21 -15.89 -28.20
CA VAL A 13 -0.54 -16.34 -29.57
C VAL A 13 -0.43 -15.19 -30.57
N LEU A 14 -0.86 -13.99 -30.17
CA LEU A 14 -0.79 -12.77 -31.00
C LEU A 14 0.59 -12.10 -31.00
N HIS A 15 1.61 -12.71 -30.40
CA HIS A 15 2.96 -12.15 -30.28
C HIS A 15 3.00 -10.75 -29.65
N ILE A 16 2.03 -10.45 -28.78
CA ILE A 16 2.01 -9.22 -27.98
C ILE A 16 3.03 -9.38 -26.86
N GLY A 17 3.99 -8.45 -26.82
CA GLY A 17 5.14 -8.47 -25.92
C GLY A 17 4.84 -8.05 -24.48
N VAL A 18 3.57 -7.85 -24.14
CA VAL A 18 3.09 -7.42 -22.83
C VAL A 18 2.25 -8.52 -22.21
N GLU A 19 2.30 -8.63 -20.88
CA GLU A 19 1.44 -9.49 -20.08
C GLU A 19 0.82 -8.71 -18.91
N CYS A 20 -0.38 -9.11 -18.48
CA CYS A 20 -1.01 -8.64 -17.26
C CYS A 20 -0.81 -9.67 -16.17
N VAL A 21 -0.18 -9.28 -15.07
CA VAL A 21 0.04 -10.14 -13.91
C VAL A 21 -0.63 -9.51 -12.69
N GLY A 22 -1.07 -10.35 -11.75
CA GLY A 22 -1.45 -9.84 -10.44
C GLY A 22 -0.26 -9.10 -9.81
N GLY A 23 -0.51 -7.99 -9.15
CA GLY A 23 0.51 -7.33 -8.34
C GLY A 23 0.74 -8.08 -7.03
N GLY A 24 1.98 -8.03 -6.56
CA GLY A 24 2.56 -8.97 -5.58
C GLY A 24 3.63 -9.86 -6.23
N SER A 25 4.69 -10.21 -5.48
CA SER A 25 5.90 -10.97 -5.86
C SER A 25 7.12 -10.22 -6.45
N GLY A 26 7.37 -8.95 -6.07
CA GLY A 26 8.62 -8.26 -6.46
C GLY A 26 8.72 -7.95 -7.97
N ARG A 27 7.59 -7.58 -8.59
CA ARG A 27 7.48 -7.37 -10.04
C ARG A 27 7.24 -5.92 -10.46
N SER A 28 6.93 -5.04 -9.50
CA SER A 28 6.64 -3.61 -9.64
C SER A 28 7.03 -2.91 -8.33
N THR A 29 7.30 -1.61 -8.41
CA THR A 29 7.63 -0.73 -7.28
C THR A 29 6.38 -0.16 -6.58
N SER A 30 5.19 -0.39 -7.14
CA SER A 30 3.91 0.07 -6.60
C SER A 30 3.08 -1.07 -5.99
N PHE A 31 2.12 -0.73 -5.12
CA PHE A 31 1.25 -1.71 -4.46
C PHE A 31 -0.07 -1.85 -5.20
N MET A 32 0.04 -2.45 -6.37
CA MET A 32 -1.10 -2.63 -7.26
C MET A 32 -1.62 -4.04 -7.25
N GLU A 33 -2.86 -4.18 -7.71
CA GLU A 33 -3.49 -5.48 -7.88
C GLU A 33 -3.22 -6.04 -9.28
N LEU A 34 -2.94 -5.17 -10.25
CA LEU A 34 -2.66 -5.53 -11.65
C LEU A 34 -1.47 -4.74 -12.17
N VAL A 35 -0.58 -5.43 -12.87
CA VAL A 35 0.60 -4.83 -13.50
C VAL A 35 0.67 -5.28 -14.95
N LEU A 36 0.81 -4.31 -15.86
CA LEU A 36 1.10 -4.56 -17.27
C LEU A 36 2.60 -4.42 -17.48
N ARG A 37 3.25 -5.48 -17.95
CA ARG A 37 4.71 -5.48 -18.13
C ARG A 37 5.16 -6.11 -19.43
N LEU A 38 6.32 -5.69 -19.91
CA LEU A 38 7.02 -6.32 -21.02
C LEU A 38 7.50 -7.72 -20.62
N LYS A 39 7.24 -8.73 -21.46
CA LYS A 39 7.64 -10.13 -21.25
C LYS A 39 9.15 -10.32 -21.20
N GLY A 40 9.61 -10.98 -20.14
CA GLY A 40 11.01 -11.31 -19.90
C GLY A 40 11.35 -11.18 -18.41
N PRO A 41 12.60 -11.45 -18.03
CA PRO A 41 13.03 -11.36 -16.63
C PRO A 41 12.94 -9.92 -16.13
N SER A 42 12.41 -9.72 -14.93
CA SER A 42 12.52 -8.44 -14.23
C SER A 42 14.00 -8.16 -13.96
N ASP A 43 14.40 -6.91 -14.12
CA ASP A 43 15.70 -6.42 -13.65
C ASP A 43 15.50 -5.97 -12.20
N PRO A 44 16.10 -6.64 -11.20
CA PRO A 44 15.95 -6.27 -9.79
C PRO A 44 16.44 -4.86 -9.51
N ASP A 45 17.41 -4.35 -10.27
CA ASP A 45 17.96 -3.00 -10.09
C ASP A 45 17.06 -1.92 -10.72
N HIS A 46 16.12 -2.33 -11.59
CA HIS A 46 15.24 -1.43 -12.35
C HIS A 46 13.84 -2.03 -12.53
N MET A 47 13.16 -2.33 -11.41
CA MET A 47 11.87 -3.05 -11.43
C MET A 47 10.78 -2.35 -12.26
N SER A 48 10.81 -1.02 -12.34
CA SER A 48 9.87 -0.20 -13.12
C SER A 48 10.13 -0.23 -14.63
N ARG A 49 11.35 -0.56 -15.07
CA ARG A 49 11.76 -0.45 -16.50
C ARG A 49 10.93 -1.30 -17.45
N ARG A 50 10.33 -2.37 -16.94
CA ARG A 50 9.47 -3.26 -17.73
C ARG A 50 8.00 -2.96 -17.55
N ILE A 51 7.63 -2.11 -16.60
CA ILE A 51 6.24 -1.78 -16.32
C ILE A 51 5.78 -0.76 -17.33
N VAL A 52 4.75 -1.15 -18.07
CA VAL A 52 4.11 -0.31 -19.09
C VAL A 52 2.69 0.06 -18.72
N GLY A 53 2.19 -0.47 -17.60
CA GLY A 53 0.92 -0.05 -17.04
C GLY A 53 0.70 -0.51 -15.60
N ALA A 54 -0.07 0.31 -14.89
CA ALA A 54 -0.33 0.22 -13.47
C ALA A 54 -1.85 0.12 -13.26
N GLY A 55 -2.35 -0.93 -12.59
CA GLY A 55 -3.77 -1.20 -12.46
C GLY A 55 -4.26 -1.52 -11.05
N GLY A 56 -5.40 -0.95 -10.66
CA GLY A 56 -6.10 -1.35 -9.43
C GLY A 56 -7.50 -1.89 -9.74
N VAL A 57 -8.03 -2.66 -8.79
CA VAL A 57 -9.45 -3.03 -8.76
C VAL A 57 -10.07 -2.43 -7.50
N TRP A 58 -11.22 -1.80 -7.66
CA TRP A 58 -11.95 -1.13 -6.61
C TRP A 58 -13.31 -1.78 -6.45
N GLY A 59 -13.82 -1.83 -5.22
CA GLY A 59 -15.19 -2.27 -5.00
C GLY A 59 -16.19 -1.37 -5.73
N THR A 60 -17.37 -1.88 -6.04
CA THR A 60 -18.44 -1.10 -6.69
C THR A 60 -18.80 0.16 -5.92
N TRP A 61 -18.61 0.20 -4.59
CA TRP A 61 -18.84 1.39 -3.77
C TRP A 61 -17.78 2.51 -3.94
N GLN A 62 -16.57 2.18 -4.40
CA GLN A 62 -15.49 3.16 -4.69
C GLN A 62 -15.49 3.58 -6.16
N PHE A 63 -15.92 2.68 -7.04
CA PHE A 63 -15.98 2.90 -8.48
C PHE A 63 -17.31 2.39 -9.04
N GLU A 64 -18.38 3.12 -8.72
CA GLU A 64 -19.73 2.80 -9.17
C GLU A 64 -19.98 3.41 -10.56
N LEU A 65 -19.49 2.74 -11.61
CA LEU A 65 -19.90 3.07 -12.98
C LEU A 65 -21.20 2.36 -13.33
N THR A 66 -22.15 3.11 -13.87
CA THR A 66 -23.35 2.56 -14.50
C THR A 66 -23.16 2.47 -16.01
N ARG A 67 -23.85 1.53 -16.66
CA ARG A 67 -23.73 1.32 -18.11
C ARG A 67 -24.20 2.55 -18.86
N GLY A 68 -23.37 3.03 -19.80
CA GLY A 68 -23.61 4.28 -20.55
C GLY A 68 -23.06 5.53 -19.87
N SER A 69 -22.63 5.45 -18.60
CA SER A 69 -21.93 6.55 -17.94
C SER A 69 -20.45 6.55 -18.30
N LYS A 70 -19.84 7.74 -18.36
CA LYS A 70 -18.39 7.91 -18.52
C LYS A 70 -17.75 8.16 -17.15
N LEU A 71 -16.44 7.93 -17.07
CA LEU A 71 -15.64 8.30 -15.89
C LEU A 71 -15.84 9.79 -15.53
N GLU A 72 -15.95 10.65 -16.54
CA GLU A 72 -16.20 12.07 -16.37
C GLU A 72 -17.52 12.37 -15.63
N HIS A 73 -18.57 11.57 -15.83
CA HIS A 73 -19.83 11.76 -15.10
C HIS A 73 -19.65 11.54 -13.60
N LEU A 74 -18.81 10.58 -13.19
CA LEU A 74 -18.49 10.34 -11.78
C LEU A 74 -17.70 11.49 -11.16
N LEU A 75 -16.79 12.09 -11.93
CA LEU A 75 -16.01 13.25 -11.46
C LEU A 75 -16.88 14.49 -11.21
N HIS A 76 -18.03 14.59 -11.88
CA HIS A 76 -18.98 15.68 -11.72
C HIS A 76 -20.11 15.37 -10.72
N ASN A 77 -20.29 14.11 -10.31
CA ASN A 77 -21.31 13.75 -9.33
C ASN A 77 -20.80 13.99 -7.89
N PRO A 78 -21.38 14.92 -7.12
CA PRO A 78 -20.91 15.24 -5.76
C PRO A 78 -20.90 14.04 -4.80
N GLN A 79 -21.75 13.04 -5.01
CA GLN A 79 -21.84 11.88 -4.12
C GLN A 79 -20.71 10.87 -4.33
N SER A 80 -20.19 10.76 -5.55
CA SER A 80 -19.15 9.78 -5.91
C SER A 80 -17.80 10.39 -6.23
N LYS A 81 -17.74 11.73 -6.39
CA LYS A 81 -16.53 12.49 -6.74
C LYS A 81 -15.36 12.18 -5.83
N ASP A 82 -15.54 12.20 -4.52
CA ASP A 82 -14.42 12.04 -3.59
C ASP A 82 -13.83 10.62 -3.69
N ALA A 83 -14.69 9.61 -3.76
CA ALA A 83 -14.26 8.22 -3.93
C ALA A 83 -13.50 8.00 -5.25
N ILE A 84 -14.02 8.53 -6.36
CA ILE A 84 -13.38 8.35 -7.68
C ILE A 84 -12.08 9.16 -7.79
N VAL A 85 -12.02 10.37 -7.23
CA VAL A 85 -10.80 11.18 -7.19
C VAL A 85 -9.71 10.46 -6.40
N LEU A 86 -10.04 9.85 -5.26
CA LEU A 86 -9.08 9.06 -4.49
C LEU A 86 -8.57 7.85 -5.28
N ALA A 87 -9.46 7.12 -5.96
CA ALA A 87 -9.06 5.99 -6.80
C ALA A 87 -8.14 6.43 -7.95
N LEU A 88 -8.45 7.56 -8.59
CA LEU A 88 -7.64 8.14 -9.67
C LEU A 88 -6.28 8.66 -9.20
N GLN A 89 -6.24 9.35 -8.05
CA GLN A 89 -5.00 9.82 -7.48
C GLN A 89 -4.08 8.66 -7.12
N GLN A 90 -4.65 7.58 -6.57
CA GLN A 90 -3.90 6.41 -6.20
C GLN A 90 -3.34 5.69 -7.43
N VAL A 91 -4.17 5.36 -8.43
CA VAL A 91 -3.70 4.68 -9.65
C VAL A 91 -2.67 5.54 -10.38
N TYR A 92 -2.81 6.87 -10.35
CA TYR A 92 -1.84 7.80 -10.88
C TYR A 92 -0.52 7.78 -10.12
N GLY A 93 -0.56 7.83 -8.79
CA GLY A 93 0.62 7.74 -7.94
C GLY A 93 1.38 6.43 -8.18
N ASP A 94 0.67 5.31 -8.24
CA ASP A 94 1.24 4.01 -8.54
C ASP A 94 1.87 3.97 -9.95
N ALA A 95 1.22 4.58 -10.94
CA ALA A 95 1.79 4.72 -12.29
C ALA A 95 3.01 5.64 -12.34
N VAL A 96 3.07 6.68 -11.49
CA VAL A 96 4.27 7.50 -11.32
C VAL A 96 5.39 6.67 -10.72
N MET A 97 5.10 5.92 -9.65
CA MET A 97 6.06 5.02 -9.01
C MET A 97 6.60 4.00 -10.02
N ASP A 98 5.76 3.36 -10.80
CA ASP A 98 6.22 2.40 -11.80
C ASP A 98 6.72 3.02 -13.11
N GLU A 99 6.82 4.35 -13.18
CA GLU A 99 7.19 5.08 -14.42
C GLU A 99 6.32 4.65 -15.62
N ALA A 100 5.11 4.20 -15.31
CA ALA A 100 4.21 3.54 -16.22
C ALA A 100 3.38 4.58 -16.99
N PRO A 101 3.28 4.46 -18.32
CA PRO A 101 2.50 5.35 -19.16
C PRO A 101 0.99 5.05 -19.16
N LEU A 102 0.61 3.79 -18.89
CA LEU A 102 -0.78 3.33 -18.91
C LEU A 102 -1.30 3.08 -17.49
N LEU A 103 -2.59 3.32 -17.28
CA LEU A 103 -3.28 3.09 -16.02
C LEU A 103 -4.53 2.24 -16.27
N VAL A 104 -4.89 1.43 -15.30
CA VAL A 104 -6.09 0.59 -15.36
C VAL A 104 -6.93 0.81 -14.10
N LEU A 105 -8.16 1.28 -14.31
CA LEU A 105 -9.16 1.44 -13.27
C LEU A 105 -10.25 0.38 -13.48
N SER A 106 -10.43 -0.55 -12.54
CA SER A 106 -11.40 -1.65 -12.70
C SER A 106 -12.29 -1.83 -11.47
N ASN A 107 -13.49 -2.39 -11.63
CA ASN A 107 -14.33 -2.87 -10.53
C ASN A 107 -14.81 -4.32 -10.72
N TYR A 108 -14.05 -5.13 -11.47
CA TYR A 108 -14.39 -6.48 -11.97
C TYR A 108 -15.46 -6.53 -13.05
N ASP A 109 -16.48 -5.69 -13.00
CA ASP A 109 -17.54 -5.65 -14.03
C ASP A 109 -17.15 -4.78 -15.23
N CYS A 110 -16.34 -3.76 -14.97
CA CYS A 110 -15.95 -2.74 -15.92
C CYS A 110 -14.49 -2.34 -15.74
N THR A 111 -13.84 -1.95 -16.84
CA THR A 111 -12.46 -1.43 -16.86
C THR A 111 -12.39 -0.14 -17.66
N VAL A 112 -11.76 0.88 -17.11
CA VAL A 112 -11.37 2.11 -17.80
C VAL A 112 -9.84 2.13 -17.91
N PHE A 113 -9.34 2.20 -19.14
CA PHE A 113 -7.91 2.40 -19.39
C PHE A 113 -7.64 3.89 -19.40
N GLN A 114 -6.53 4.31 -18.79
CA GLN A 114 -6.08 5.68 -18.85
C GLN A 114 -4.65 5.75 -19.33
N LYS A 115 -4.25 6.92 -19.79
CA LYS A 115 -2.92 7.19 -20.31
C LYS A 115 -2.41 8.50 -19.74
N ARG A 116 -1.13 8.51 -19.34
CA ARG A 116 -0.40 9.71 -18.91
C ARG A 116 0.18 10.48 -20.08
N SER A 117 0.46 11.76 -19.84
CA SER A 117 1.22 12.56 -20.80
C SER A 117 2.66 12.07 -20.87
N PRO A 118 3.30 12.02 -22.06
CA PRO A 118 4.73 11.78 -22.15
C PRO A 118 5.55 12.91 -21.52
N ASN A 119 4.95 14.09 -21.33
CA ASN A 119 5.53 15.15 -20.52
C ASN A 119 5.10 14.93 -19.05
N VAL A 120 6.03 14.49 -18.20
CA VAL A 120 5.80 14.22 -16.78
C VAL A 120 5.30 15.43 -15.96
N MET A 121 5.51 16.66 -16.47
CA MET A 121 4.98 17.89 -15.88
C MET A 121 3.48 18.10 -16.16
N ASP A 122 2.96 17.45 -17.20
CA ASP A 122 1.58 17.53 -17.64
C ASP A 122 0.75 16.41 -16.98
N LYS A 123 -0.01 16.77 -15.95
CA LYS A 123 -0.83 15.85 -15.16
C LYS A 123 -2.15 15.44 -15.84
N ARG A 124 -2.36 15.80 -17.11
CA ARG A 124 -3.57 15.38 -17.85
C ARG A 124 -3.59 13.86 -18.05
N LEU A 125 -4.78 13.30 -17.86
CA LEU A 125 -5.08 11.90 -18.13
C LEU A 125 -6.09 11.79 -19.26
N TRP A 126 -5.83 10.89 -20.21
CA TRP A 126 -6.80 10.50 -21.22
C TRP A 126 -7.41 9.16 -20.80
N ALA A 127 -8.73 9.10 -20.68
CA ALA A 127 -9.45 7.89 -20.32
C ALA A 127 -10.17 7.29 -21.53
N SER A 128 -10.20 5.97 -21.63
CA SER A 128 -11.03 5.25 -22.59
C SER A 128 -12.50 5.32 -22.19
N GLU A 129 -13.39 4.99 -23.13
CA GLU A 129 -14.75 4.59 -22.75
C GLU A 129 -14.70 3.36 -21.82
N PRO A 130 -15.67 3.19 -20.91
CA PRO A 130 -15.70 2.04 -20.02
C PRO A 130 -15.92 0.73 -20.77
N VAL A 131 -15.08 -0.26 -20.46
CA VAL A 131 -15.08 -1.58 -21.09
C VAL A 131 -15.73 -2.58 -20.15
N TRP A 132 -16.94 -3.00 -20.50
CA TRP A 132 -17.71 -3.97 -19.73
C TRP A 132 -17.33 -5.41 -20.09
N TRP A 133 -17.12 -6.26 -19.08
CA TRP A 133 -16.66 -7.64 -19.28
C TRP A 133 -17.66 -8.55 -19.99
N ASP A 134 -18.94 -8.20 -19.95
CA ASP A 134 -20.03 -8.85 -20.69
C ASP A 134 -20.21 -8.31 -22.12
N SER A 135 -19.47 -7.27 -22.53
CA SER A 135 -19.54 -6.72 -23.88
C SER A 135 -19.03 -7.72 -24.91
N GLN A 136 -19.71 -7.80 -26.06
CA GLN A 136 -19.30 -8.64 -27.19
C GLN A 136 -18.69 -7.85 -28.36
N ARG A 137 -18.89 -6.53 -28.43
CA ARG A 137 -18.49 -5.70 -29.59
C ARG A 137 -18.09 -4.27 -29.19
N PRO A 138 -16.78 -3.96 -29.10
CA PRO A 138 -15.68 -4.91 -28.99
C PRO A 138 -15.81 -5.71 -27.67
N SER A 139 -15.31 -6.95 -27.69
CA SER A 139 -15.24 -7.73 -26.44
C SER A 139 -14.23 -7.11 -25.47
N ALA A 140 -14.45 -7.21 -24.17
CA ALA A 140 -13.50 -6.71 -23.18
C ALA A 140 -12.09 -7.26 -23.39
N ARG A 141 -11.98 -8.54 -23.75
CA ARG A 141 -10.71 -9.18 -24.10
C ARG A 141 -10.00 -8.49 -25.27
N ALA A 142 -10.73 -8.11 -26.32
CA ALA A 142 -10.15 -7.36 -27.44
C ALA A 142 -9.64 -5.99 -27.00
N CYS A 143 -10.39 -5.28 -26.16
CA CYS A 143 -9.95 -3.99 -25.60
C CYS A 143 -8.68 -4.11 -24.75
N TRP A 144 -8.61 -5.12 -23.88
CA TRP A 144 -7.41 -5.40 -23.09
C TRP A 144 -6.18 -5.74 -23.96
N LEU A 145 -6.36 -6.51 -25.03
CA LEU A 145 -5.27 -6.82 -25.97
C LEU A 145 -4.81 -5.57 -26.74
N GLN A 146 -5.75 -4.70 -27.12
CA GLN A 146 -5.42 -3.39 -27.69
C GLN A 146 -4.65 -2.53 -26.70
N ALA A 147 -5.06 -2.51 -25.42
CA ALA A 147 -4.35 -1.79 -24.36
C ALA A 147 -2.91 -2.33 -24.20
N PHE A 148 -2.68 -3.63 -24.30
CA PHE A 148 -1.33 -4.22 -24.28
C PHE A 148 -0.47 -3.75 -25.46
N GLN A 149 -1.04 -3.69 -26.67
CA GLN A 149 -0.31 -3.20 -27.84
C GLN A 149 0.04 -1.72 -27.70
N THR A 150 -0.92 -0.92 -27.22
CA THR A 150 -0.72 0.50 -26.90
C THR A 150 0.39 0.67 -25.86
N ALA A 151 0.35 -0.09 -24.75
CA ALA A 151 1.35 -0.04 -23.70
C ALA A 151 2.75 -0.43 -24.22
N LYS A 152 2.84 -1.45 -25.09
CA LYS A 152 4.10 -1.82 -25.75
C LYS A 152 4.68 -0.68 -26.57
N GLY A 153 3.85 0.06 -27.32
CA GLY A 153 4.27 1.23 -28.10
C GLY A 153 4.70 2.43 -27.25
N MET A 154 4.46 2.40 -25.93
CA MET A 154 4.84 3.44 -24.97
C MET A 154 6.03 3.04 -24.09
N ALA A 155 6.62 1.86 -24.31
CA ALA A 155 7.71 1.36 -23.48
C ALA A 155 8.91 2.32 -23.40
N ASP A 156 9.15 3.09 -24.46
CA ASP A 156 10.29 4.01 -24.56
C ASP A 156 9.99 5.42 -24.01
N TRP A 157 8.78 5.65 -23.47
CA TRP A 157 8.33 7.00 -23.08
C TRP A 157 9.07 7.60 -21.89
N CYS A 158 9.94 6.82 -21.21
CA CYS A 158 10.78 7.23 -20.08
C CYS A 158 10.12 8.32 -19.23
N LEU A 159 9.31 7.89 -18.24
CA LEU A 159 8.54 8.79 -17.39
C LEU A 159 9.19 8.88 -16.00
N PRO A 160 10.35 9.55 -15.86
CA PRO A 160 11.12 9.55 -14.63
C PRO A 160 10.26 10.10 -13.50
N ARG A 161 10.03 9.26 -12.49
CA ARG A 161 9.19 9.62 -11.33
C ARG A 161 9.68 10.89 -10.63
N GLN A 162 11.00 11.10 -10.62
CA GLN A 162 11.67 12.25 -10.00
C GLN A 162 11.32 13.59 -10.65
N ALA A 163 10.88 13.59 -11.90
CA ALA A 163 10.53 14.81 -12.63
C ALA A 163 9.02 15.11 -12.60
N VAL A 164 8.21 14.29 -11.91
CA VAL A 164 6.78 14.56 -11.73
C VAL A 164 6.60 15.60 -10.62
N PRO A 165 5.91 16.73 -10.86
CA PRO A 165 5.70 17.75 -9.84
C PRO A 165 4.92 17.20 -8.65
N GLN A 166 5.36 17.53 -7.44
CA GLN A 166 4.58 17.25 -6.23
C GLN A 166 3.17 17.84 -6.36
N THR A 167 2.16 17.10 -5.90
CA THR A 167 0.78 17.60 -5.88
C THR A 167 0.59 18.36 -4.57
N LEU A 168 0.75 19.68 -4.62
CA LEU A 168 0.47 20.56 -3.49
C LEU A 168 -1.05 20.76 -3.36
N GLY A 169 -1.66 20.28 -2.29
CA GLY A 169 -3.08 20.50 -1.97
C GLY A 169 -4.08 19.67 -2.80
N GLY A 170 -5.23 19.36 -2.19
CA GLY A 170 -6.31 18.58 -2.82
C GLY A 170 -6.81 19.20 -4.14
N CYS A 171 -7.14 18.34 -5.11
CA CYS A 171 -7.50 18.73 -6.48
C CYS A 171 -8.65 19.74 -6.56
N SER A 172 -8.42 20.84 -7.29
CA SER A 172 -9.48 21.63 -7.94
C SER A 172 -9.62 21.18 -9.39
N ILE A 173 -10.82 20.69 -9.76
CA ILE A 173 -11.17 20.36 -11.15
C ILE A 173 -11.84 21.62 -11.74
N PRO A 174 -11.30 22.25 -12.80
CA PRO A 174 -11.99 23.34 -13.47
C PRO A 174 -13.25 22.81 -14.17
N ILE A 175 -14.41 23.38 -13.82
CA ILE A 175 -15.74 23.00 -14.32
C ILE A 175 -16.00 23.66 -15.68
N PRO A 176 -16.31 22.93 -16.76
CA PRO A 176 -16.99 23.50 -17.91
C PRO A 176 -18.47 23.76 -17.55
N GLN A 177 -18.96 24.98 -17.77
CA GLN A 177 -20.34 25.36 -17.46
C GLN A 177 -21.34 24.53 -18.28
N LEU A 178 -22.17 23.72 -17.62
CA LEU A 178 -23.32 23.05 -18.21
C LEU A 178 -24.52 23.11 -17.25
N GLU A 179 -25.71 23.25 -17.85
CA GLU A 179 -26.96 23.69 -17.23
C GLU A 179 -27.51 22.78 -16.11
N PRO A 180 -28.30 23.32 -15.16
CA PRO A 180 -28.65 22.62 -13.92
C PRO A 180 -29.76 21.59 -14.13
N LEU A 181 -29.56 20.38 -13.59
CA LEU A 181 -30.60 19.37 -13.40
C LEU A 181 -31.10 19.40 -11.94
N GLU A 182 -32.42 19.24 -11.78
CA GLU A 182 -33.15 19.40 -10.51
C GLU A 182 -32.76 18.38 -9.42
N PRO A 183 -32.85 18.76 -8.12
CA PRO A 183 -32.34 17.95 -7.02
C PRO A 183 -33.34 16.91 -6.51
N GLN A 184 -32.88 15.68 -6.30
CA GLN A 184 -33.61 14.67 -5.50
C GLN A 184 -32.97 14.48 -4.11
N GLN A 185 -33.83 14.23 -3.11
CA GLN A 185 -33.54 14.29 -1.68
C GLN A 185 -32.71 13.11 -1.14
N PRO A 186 -31.90 13.29 -0.07
CA PRO A 186 -31.00 12.25 0.44
C PRO A 186 -31.63 11.37 1.53
N LEU A 187 -31.37 10.06 1.45
CA LEU A 187 -31.69 9.05 2.46
C LEU A 187 -30.64 9.02 3.58
N LYS A 188 -31.08 9.24 4.83
CA LYS A 188 -30.28 9.10 6.05
C LYS A 188 -30.21 7.63 6.48
N ARG A 189 -29.00 7.11 6.76
CA ARG A 189 -28.81 5.90 7.59
C ARG A 189 -27.85 6.19 8.73
N LYS A 190 -28.25 5.78 9.94
CA LYS A 190 -27.51 5.88 11.20
C LYS A 190 -26.57 4.67 11.33
N PHE A 191 -25.32 4.89 11.72
CA PHE A 191 -24.43 3.84 12.25
C PHE A 191 -24.12 4.14 13.72
N GLN A 192 -24.17 3.08 14.53
CA GLN A 192 -23.93 3.08 15.98
C GLN A 192 -22.43 3.09 16.29
N GLU A 193 -22.06 3.93 17.25
CA GLU A 193 -20.72 4.11 17.81
C GLU A 193 -20.37 3.00 18.81
N GLN A 194 -19.27 2.27 18.60
CA GLN A 194 -18.44 1.71 19.68
C GLN A 194 -16.97 1.71 19.23
N GLY A 195 -16.21 2.68 19.76
CA GLY A 195 -14.78 2.89 19.48
C GLY A 195 -14.25 4.06 20.29
N LYS A 196 -14.34 3.99 21.62
CA LYS A 196 -13.79 5.01 22.54
C LYS A 196 -12.38 4.61 22.98
N ALA A 197 -11.38 4.97 22.17
CA ALA A 197 -10.02 5.31 22.57
C ALA A 197 -9.34 5.94 21.34
N PHE A 198 -8.85 7.17 21.46
CA PHE A 198 -8.46 8.09 20.37
C PHE A 198 -9.63 8.67 19.58
N GLY A 199 -10.29 9.66 20.17
CA GLY A 199 -11.17 10.58 19.45
C GLY A 199 -10.37 11.43 18.46
N LEU A 200 -10.21 10.92 17.24
CA LEU A 200 -9.74 11.68 16.09
C LEU A 200 -10.87 11.63 15.06
N ALA A 201 -11.53 12.77 14.85
CA ALA A 201 -12.55 12.91 13.80
C ALA A 201 -11.92 12.68 12.42
N ASP A 202 -12.68 12.17 11.45
CA ASP A 202 -12.22 11.76 10.11
C ASP A 202 -11.46 12.83 9.29
N GLY A 203 -11.42 14.09 9.74
CA GLY A 203 -10.59 15.16 9.17
C GLY A 203 -9.21 15.35 9.81
N SER A 204 -8.90 14.75 10.96
CA SER A 204 -7.66 14.99 11.70
C SER A 204 -6.53 14.02 11.36
N ALA A 205 -6.83 12.79 10.93
CA ALA A 205 -5.80 11.80 10.57
C ALA A 205 -4.95 12.26 9.37
N ALA A 206 -5.59 12.76 8.31
CA ALA A 206 -4.88 13.28 7.13
C ALA A 206 -4.07 14.55 7.45
N ALA A 207 -4.62 15.46 8.25
CA ALA A 207 -3.92 16.67 8.69
C ALA A 207 -2.71 16.34 9.59
N TYR A 208 -2.83 15.32 10.44
CA TYR A 208 -1.74 14.84 11.27
C TYR A 208 -0.64 14.17 10.45
N ILE A 209 -0.99 13.27 9.52
CA ILE A 209 -0.01 12.62 8.63
C ILE A 209 0.73 13.66 7.77
N ALA A 210 0.05 14.75 7.38
CA ALA A 210 0.68 15.86 6.68
C ALA A 210 1.70 16.65 7.53
N SER A 211 1.61 16.55 8.87
CA SER A 211 2.54 17.19 9.81
C SER A 211 3.71 16.28 10.22
N GLU A 212 3.70 15.02 9.81
CA GLU A 212 4.78 14.08 10.08
C GLU A 212 6.07 14.47 9.35
N ALA A 213 7.21 14.13 9.97
CA ALA A 213 8.51 14.33 9.33
C ALA A 213 8.56 13.58 8.00
N GLU A 214 9.11 14.25 6.98
CA GLU A 214 9.22 13.71 5.64
C GLU A 214 10.50 12.89 5.50
N LEU A 215 10.37 11.61 5.15
CA LEU A 215 11.47 10.68 4.92
C LEU A 215 11.52 10.32 3.44
N SER A 216 12.68 10.34 2.80
CA SER A 216 12.79 9.89 1.40
C SER A 216 13.22 8.42 1.31
N PHE A 217 12.86 7.78 0.20
CA PHE A 217 13.36 6.43 -0.09
C PHE A 217 14.88 6.39 -0.19
N GLN A 218 15.50 7.45 -0.72
CA GLN A 218 16.94 7.56 -0.87
C GLN A 218 17.67 7.59 0.48
N GLU A 219 17.16 8.35 1.45
CA GLU A 219 17.74 8.44 2.80
C GLU A 219 17.65 7.13 3.57
N LEU A 220 16.63 6.32 3.28
CA LEU A 220 16.37 5.04 3.93
C LEU A 220 16.94 3.84 3.14
N GLY A 221 17.41 4.07 1.92
CA GLY A 221 17.92 3.04 1.00
C GLY A 221 16.92 1.91 0.82
N VAL A 222 15.64 2.24 0.73
CA VAL A 222 14.56 1.25 0.65
C VAL A 222 14.76 0.38 -0.59
N THR A 223 14.76 -0.92 -0.36
CA THR A 223 14.89 -1.96 -1.38
C THR A 223 13.54 -2.60 -1.61
N ASP A 224 13.45 -3.42 -2.65
CA ASP A 224 12.24 -4.16 -3.01
C ASP A 224 12.05 -5.46 -2.21
N ALA A 225 12.96 -5.78 -1.27
CA ALA A 225 12.86 -7.00 -0.47
C ALA A 225 11.82 -6.84 0.66
N ILE A 226 10.80 -7.70 0.65
CA ILE A 226 9.75 -7.75 1.68
C ILE A 226 10.26 -8.58 2.86
N LEU A 227 10.25 -7.98 4.04
CA LEU A 227 10.58 -8.64 5.31
C LEU A 227 9.33 -9.25 5.98
N GLY A 228 8.15 -8.69 5.71
CA GLY A 228 6.90 -9.24 6.22
C GLY A 228 5.66 -8.48 5.75
N GLU A 229 4.51 -9.16 5.81
CA GLU A 229 3.19 -8.60 5.56
C GLU A 229 2.38 -8.70 6.85
N GLY A 230 1.70 -7.62 7.23
CA GLY A 230 0.95 -7.52 8.47
C GLY A 230 -0.45 -6.99 8.25
N GLN A 231 -1.28 -7.06 9.30
CA GLN A 231 -2.68 -6.64 9.25
C GLN A 231 -2.88 -5.15 8.90
N HIS A 232 -1.87 -4.30 9.12
CA HIS A 232 -1.95 -2.87 8.87
C HIS A 232 -1.13 -2.41 7.66
N GLY A 233 -0.43 -3.32 6.97
CA GLY A 233 0.47 -2.96 5.87
C GLY A 233 1.62 -3.93 5.71
N ARG A 234 2.81 -3.43 5.34
CA ARG A 234 3.95 -4.30 5.02
C ARG A 234 5.28 -3.72 5.45
N THR A 235 6.29 -4.57 5.56
CA THR A 235 7.64 -4.20 5.97
C THR A 235 8.62 -4.51 4.85
N LEU A 236 9.37 -3.48 4.43
CA LEU A 236 10.42 -3.56 3.41
C LEU A 236 11.80 -3.51 4.07
N LEU A 237 12.80 -4.04 3.39
CA LEU A 237 14.21 -3.88 3.78
C LEU A 237 14.73 -2.53 3.26
N GLY A 238 15.30 -1.72 4.14
CA GLY A 238 16.15 -0.58 3.78
C GLY A 238 17.62 -0.88 4.01
N GLN A 239 18.51 -0.37 3.17
CA GLN A 239 19.95 -0.54 3.32
C GLN A 239 20.72 0.72 2.94
N VAL A 240 21.38 1.34 3.93
CA VAL A 240 22.20 2.55 3.74
C VAL A 240 23.52 2.39 4.47
N ASN A 241 24.62 2.67 3.77
CA ASN A 241 25.97 2.61 4.34
C ASN A 241 26.30 1.27 5.03
N GLY A 242 25.82 0.16 4.47
CA GLY A 242 26.02 -1.19 5.02
C GLY A 242 25.15 -1.54 6.23
N LYS A 243 24.30 -0.62 6.72
CA LYS A 243 23.34 -0.89 7.79
C LYS A 243 21.97 -1.23 7.22
N GLN A 244 21.34 -2.26 7.79
CA GLN A 244 20.02 -2.73 7.39
C GLN A 244 18.92 -2.19 8.32
N TYR A 245 17.79 -1.86 7.72
CA TYR A 245 16.61 -1.31 8.35
C TYR A 245 15.36 -2.09 7.93
N ALA A 246 14.36 -2.12 8.81
CA ALA A 246 13.02 -2.57 8.48
C ALA A 246 12.10 -1.34 8.37
N VAL A 247 11.56 -1.11 7.18
CA VAL A 247 10.69 0.03 6.84
C VAL A 247 9.25 -0.46 6.76
N LYS A 248 8.50 -0.28 7.84
CA LYS A 248 7.10 -0.68 7.95
C LYS A 248 6.19 0.43 7.42
N LEU A 249 5.42 0.14 6.38
CA LEU A 249 4.46 1.02 5.72
C LEU A 249 3.05 0.69 6.19
N TYR A 250 2.27 1.70 6.56
CA TYR A 250 0.89 1.53 7.06
C TYR A 250 -0.11 1.91 5.98
N ASN A 251 -1.02 0.99 5.66
CA ASN A 251 -2.02 1.21 4.64
C ASN A 251 -3.16 2.09 5.16
N ILE A 252 -3.14 3.37 4.79
CA ILE A 252 -4.14 4.38 5.19
C ILE A 252 -5.59 4.02 4.81
N ARG A 253 -5.81 3.02 3.93
CA ARG A 253 -7.15 2.54 3.57
C ARG A 253 -7.77 1.64 4.63
N LEU A 254 -6.98 1.15 5.58
CA LEU A 254 -7.44 0.31 6.68
C LEU A 254 -7.73 1.23 7.88
N PRO A 255 -8.98 1.28 8.38
CA PRO A 255 -9.36 2.17 9.48
C PRO A 255 -8.45 2.04 10.71
N GLU A 256 -8.00 0.81 11.00
CA GLU A 256 -7.16 0.49 12.16
C GLU A 256 -5.67 0.83 11.97
N ALA A 257 -5.21 1.10 10.74
CA ALA A 257 -3.78 1.27 10.46
C ALA A 257 -3.21 2.58 11.02
N ILE A 258 -3.99 3.66 11.03
CA ILE A 258 -3.54 4.95 11.58
C ILE A 258 -3.42 4.90 13.11
N PRO A 259 -4.44 4.46 13.87
CA PRO A 259 -4.29 4.23 15.31
C PRO A 259 -3.10 3.32 15.64
N ALA A 260 -2.91 2.23 14.89
CA ALA A 260 -1.79 1.32 15.08
C ALA A 260 -0.43 2.00 14.83
N TYR A 261 -0.30 2.80 13.76
CA TYR A 261 0.90 3.61 13.50
C TYR A 261 1.23 4.52 14.68
N HIS A 262 0.24 5.25 15.19
CA HIS A 262 0.42 6.16 16.31
C HIS A 262 0.88 5.44 17.57
N ASN A 263 0.21 4.35 17.91
CA ASN A 263 0.53 3.59 19.12
C ASN A 263 1.94 3.00 19.04
N GLU A 264 2.29 2.41 17.89
CA GLU A 264 3.61 1.82 17.67
C GLU A 264 4.71 2.87 17.71
N LYS A 265 4.53 4.01 17.05
CA LYS A 265 5.45 5.15 17.10
C LYS A 265 5.64 5.65 18.54
N HIS A 266 4.54 5.81 19.28
CA HIS A 266 4.59 6.30 20.66
C HIS A 266 5.35 5.32 21.58
N CYS A 267 5.01 4.03 21.52
CA CYS A 267 5.65 2.99 22.33
C CYS A 267 7.13 2.84 21.99
N LEU A 268 7.49 2.79 20.71
CA LEU A 268 8.89 2.66 20.31
C LEU A 268 9.72 3.86 20.79
N ASN A 269 9.21 5.09 20.69
CA ASN A 269 9.91 6.26 21.23
C ASN A 269 10.17 6.15 22.74
N ALA A 270 9.21 5.64 23.51
CA ALA A 270 9.35 5.47 24.97
C ALA A 270 10.29 4.33 25.38
N LEU A 271 10.49 3.34 24.50
CA LEU A 271 11.17 2.08 24.82
C LEU A 271 12.58 1.96 24.21
N GLN A 272 13.18 3.05 23.73
CA GLN A 272 14.48 3.01 23.05
C GLN A 272 15.64 2.49 23.92
N ASP A 273 15.55 2.68 25.24
CA ASP A 273 16.56 2.18 26.18
C ASP A 273 16.35 0.70 26.57
N CYS A 274 15.28 0.06 26.11
CA CYS A 274 14.97 -1.32 26.45
C CYS A 274 15.76 -2.31 25.57
N PRO A 275 16.69 -3.12 26.12
CA PRO A 275 17.54 -4.00 25.32
C PRO A 275 16.77 -5.08 24.56
N GLY A 276 15.60 -5.48 25.03
CA GLY A 276 14.75 -6.49 24.39
C GLY A 276 13.90 -5.94 23.23
N VAL A 277 13.88 -4.63 23.02
CA VAL A 277 13.04 -3.95 22.02
C VAL A 277 13.87 -3.59 20.78
N VAL A 278 13.25 -3.65 19.61
CA VAL A 278 13.88 -3.19 18.37
C VAL A 278 14.14 -1.68 18.41
N GLN A 279 15.30 -1.26 17.92
CA GLN A 279 15.68 0.14 17.93
C GLN A 279 14.93 0.90 16.84
N LEU A 280 14.29 2.01 17.21
CA LEU A 280 13.67 2.94 16.27
C LEU A 280 14.78 3.78 15.63
N HIS A 281 14.75 3.87 14.31
CA HIS A 281 15.63 4.75 13.57
C HIS A 281 14.93 6.07 13.21
N ALA A 282 13.71 5.97 12.67
CA ALA A 282 12.91 7.12 12.27
C ALA A 282 11.43 6.73 12.21
N ALA A 283 10.55 7.72 12.27
CA ALA A 283 9.14 7.58 11.95
C ALA A 283 8.66 8.85 11.26
N GLY A 284 7.78 8.71 10.27
CA GLY A 284 7.34 9.83 9.47
C GLY A 284 6.48 9.41 8.29
N ARG A 285 6.33 10.29 7.32
CA ARG A 285 5.68 10.00 6.04
C ARG A 285 6.75 9.88 4.96
N LEU A 286 6.63 8.87 4.11
CA LEU A 286 7.50 8.80 2.93
C LEU A 286 7.15 9.94 1.97
N GLN A 287 8.12 10.73 1.53
CA GLN A 287 7.92 11.89 0.65
C GLN A 287 7.22 11.51 -0.66
N GLU A 288 7.58 10.35 -1.18
CA GLU A 288 7.15 9.81 -2.47
C GLU A 288 5.78 9.11 -2.38
N THR A 289 5.23 8.93 -1.18
CA THR A 289 3.92 8.28 -0.98
C THR A 289 3.05 9.05 0.03
N ALA A 290 1.77 8.70 0.12
CA ALA A 290 0.92 9.18 1.23
C ALA A 290 1.04 8.28 2.48
N TYR A 291 1.90 7.27 2.47
CA TYR A 291 1.95 6.26 3.52
C TYR A 291 2.81 6.72 4.71
N PRO A 292 2.27 6.67 5.94
CA PRO A 292 3.08 6.75 7.14
C PRO A 292 3.96 5.50 7.27
N CYS A 293 5.14 5.68 7.84
CA CYS A 293 6.13 4.63 7.99
C CYS A 293 6.87 4.71 9.32
N ILE A 294 7.26 3.55 9.81
CA ILE A 294 8.16 3.37 10.95
C ILE A 294 9.39 2.62 10.45
N VAL A 295 10.57 3.17 10.74
CA VAL A 295 11.86 2.61 10.35
C VAL A 295 12.58 2.14 11.60
N THR A 296 12.90 0.85 11.66
CA THR A 296 13.67 0.26 12.75
C THR A 296 14.97 -0.36 12.24
N VAL A 297 15.94 -0.57 13.12
CA VAL A 297 17.14 -1.34 12.77
C VAL A 297 16.75 -2.81 12.60
N ALA A 298 17.24 -3.46 11.53
CA ALA A 298 16.94 -4.87 11.29
C ALA A 298 17.40 -5.73 12.49
N ALA A 299 16.49 -6.58 12.99
CA ALA A 299 16.65 -7.25 14.28
C ALA A 299 16.83 -8.78 14.17
N GLY A 300 16.98 -9.30 12.95
CA GLY A 300 17.09 -10.73 12.67
C GLY A 300 15.86 -11.31 11.98
N ASN A 301 15.66 -12.62 12.13
CA ASN A 301 14.60 -13.37 11.46
C ASN A 301 13.61 -14.00 12.45
N PRO A 302 12.33 -14.15 12.09
CA PRO A 302 11.37 -14.87 12.92
C PRO A 302 11.66 -16.38 12.89
N CYS A 303 11.31 -17.08 13.98
CA CYS A 303 11.45 -18.54 14.07
C CYS A 303 10.09 -19.24 13.85
N GLN A 304 10.11 -20.47 13.33
CA GLN A 304 8.91 -21.31 13.21
C GLN A 304 8.55 -22.03 14.52
N CYS A 305 9.53 -22.25 15.39
CA CYS A 305 9.40 -22.82 16.73
C CYS A 305 10.52 -22.29 17.62
N LEU A 306 10.31 -22.22 18.93
CA LEU A 306 11.34 -21.76 19.87
C LEU A 306 12.08 -22.95 20.48
N SER A 307 13.40 -23.01 20.27
CA SER A 307 14.27 -23.88 21.05
C SER A 307 14.27 -23.49 22.54
N GLY A 308 14.76 -24.36 23.42
CA GLY A 308 14.85 -24.07 24.86
C GLY A 308 15.63 -22.78 25.16
N GLN A 309 16.76 -22.55 24.46
CA GLN A 309 17.56 -21.34 24.62
C GLN A 309 16.84 -20.10 24.09
N GLN A 310 16.22 -20.19 22.91
CA GLN A 310 15.45 -19.09 22.33
C GLN A 310 14.24 -18.71 23.19
N ARG A 311 13.59 -19.69 23.84
CA ARG A 311 12.49 -19.44 24.76
C ARG A 311 12.95 -18.68 26.01
N ILE A 312 14.14 -18.99 26.54
CA ILE A 312 14.74 -18.24 27.64
C ILE A 312 15.05 -16.81 27.22
N ALA A 313 15.66 -16.62 26.04
CA ALA A 313 15.99 -15.30 25.50
C ALA A 313 14.73 -14.45 25.22
N ALA A 314 13.70 -15.03 24.61
CA ALA A 314 12.40 -14.38 24.39
C ALA A 314 11.74 -13.98 25.72
N ARG A 315 11.76 -14.88 26.71
CA ARG A 315 11.26 -14.56 28.06
C ARG A 315 12.03 -13.39 28.68
N GLN A 316 13.35 -13.34 28.51
CA GLN A 316 14.17 -12.28 29.05
C GLN A 316 13.89 -10.93 28.36
N ALA A 317 13.68 -10.91 27.04
CA ALA A 317 13.27 -9.70 26.33
C ALA A 317 11.89 -9.19 26.79
N ILE A 318 10.92 -10.09 27.00
CA ILE A 318 9.59 -9.74 27.55
C ILE A 318 9.72 -9.17 28.97
N LEU A 319 10.54 -9.77 29.83
CA LEU A 319 10.75 -9.24 31.18
C LEU A 319 11.45 -7.87 31.19
N GLN A 320 12.35 -7.60 30.24
CA GLN A 320 12.96 -6.28 30.07
C GLN A 320 11.91 -5.25 29.65
N LEU A 321 10.98 -5.61 28.75
CA LEU A 321 9.85 -4.77 28.37
C LEU A 321 8.95 -4.48 29.58
N HIS A 322 8.62 -5.52 30.36
CA HIS A 322 7.81 -5.38 31.58
C HIS A 322 8.48 -4.51 32.64
N GLY A 323 9.80 -4.63 32.80
CA GLY A 323 10.61 -3.79 33.68
C GLY A 323 10.65 -2.31 33.25
N ALA A 324 10.45 -2.03 31.97
CA ALA A 324 10.24 -0.68 31.44
C ALA A 324 8.78 -0.18 31.61
N GLY A 325 7.92 -0.95 32.30
CA GLY A 325 6.54 -0.58 32.58
C GLY A 325 5.58 -0.80 31.42
N ALA A 326 5.95 -1.60 30.41
CA ALA A 326 5.11 -1.83 29.23
C ALA A 326 4.72 -3.31 29.08
N ALA A 327 3.63 -3.59 28.36
CA ALA A 327 3.25 -4.92 27.90
C ALA A 327 3.07 -4.90 26.38
N HIS A 328 3.50 -5.96 25.70
CA HIS A 328 3.53 -6.01 24.24
C HIS A 328 2.14 -6.15 23.62
N GLY A 329 1.29 -6.99 24.21
CA GLY A 329 -0.10 -7.14 23.76
C GLY A 329 -0.32 -8.00 22.51
N ASP A 330 0.74 -8.51 21.88
CA ASP A 330 0.67 -9.39 20.70
C ASP A 330 1.90 -10.32 20.61
N ILE A 331 2.08 -11.17 21.63
CA ILE A 331 3.19 -12.12 21.67
C ILE A 331 2.89 -13.31 20.76
N ARG A 332 3.63 -13.39 19.65
CA ARG A 332 3.58 -14.45 18.65
C ARG A 332 4.94 -14.62 17.97
N LEU A 333 5.17 -15.77 17.35
CA LEU A 333 6.45 -16.12 16.73
C LEU A 333 6.97 -15.09 15.72
N SER A 334 6.09 -14.50 14.91
CA SER A 334 6.46 -13.49 13.92
C SER A 334 6.93 -12.16 14.52
N ASN A 335 6.62 -11.92 15.80
CA ASN A 335 6.96 -10.69 16.53
C ASN A 335 8.19 -10.88 17.43
N ILE A 336 8.85 -12.05 17.36
CA ILE A 336 10.06 -12.39 18.11
C ILE A 336 11.16 -12.71 17.10
N LEU A 337 12.12 -11.80 16.96
CA LEU A 337 13.22 -11.94 16.00
C LEU A 337 14.51 -12.34 16.69
N PHE A 338 15.28 -13.20 16.03
CA PHE A 338 16.61 -13.62 16.47
C PHE A 338 17.64 -13.25 15.41
N ASN A 339 18.72 -12.62 15.85
CA ASN A 339 19.89 -12.40 15.01
C ASN A 339 20.81 -13.64 15.03
N THR A 340 21.95 -13.58 14.32
CA THR A 340 22.91 -14.68 14.25
C THR A 340 23.60 -15.02 15.57
N ASP A 341 23.48 -14.16 16.58
CA ASP A 341 24.04 -14.36 17.92
C ASP A 341 22.99 -14.88 18.93
N ASP A 342 21.83 -15.34 18.43
CA ASP A 342 20.66 -15.73 19.23
C ASP A 342 20.14 -14.63 20.18
N LYS A 343 20.44 -13.36 19.89
CA LYS A 343 19.87 -12.23 20.63
C LYS A 343 18.45 -11.98 20.16
N CYS A 344 17.53 -12.04 21.11
CA CYS A 344 16.11 -11.82 20.90
C CYS A 344 15.78 -10.31 20.86
N LYS A 345 14.96 -9.92 19.89
CA LYS A 345 14.35 -8.59 19.80
C LYS A 345 12.85 -8.71 19.53
N LEU A 346 12.06 -7.98 20.31
CA LEU A 346 10.61 -7.83 20.10
C LEU A 346 10.35 -6.77 19.03
N VAL A 347 9.36 -7.02 18.16
CA VAL A 347 8.93 -6.13 17.06
C VAL A 347 7.40 -6.05 17.00
N ASP A 348 6.87 -5.08 16.26
CA ASP A 348 5.42 -4.86 16.08
C ASP A 348 4.70 -4.40 17.35
N PHE A 349 4.90 -3.12 17.72
CA PHE A 349 4.33 -2.53 18.94
C PHE A 349 2.96 -1.88 18.72
N ALA A 350 2.24 -2.24 17.65
CA ALA A 350 0.92 -1.72 17.35
C ALA A 350 -0.10 -1.93 18.48
N HIS A 351 0.05 -3.01 19.26
CA HIS A 351 -0.82 -3.37 20.39
C HIS A 351 -0.18 -3.13 21.76
N CYS A 352 1.00 -2.49 21.79
CA CYS A 352 1.73 -2.25 23.02
C CYS A 352 0.97 -1.28 23.93
N THR A 353 1.07 -1.52 25.24
CA THR A 353 0.51 -0.65 26.27
C THR A 353 1.65 -0.18 27.17
N LEU A 354 1.85 1.14 27.26
CA LEU A 354 2.71 1.74 28.29
C LEU A 354 1.95 1.83 29.62
N GLU A 355 2.68 1.89 30.72
CA GLU A 355 2.10 1.84 32.09
C GLU A 355 1.21 0.61 32.29
N ALA A 356 1.62 -0.53 31.73
CA ALA A 356 0.84 -1.75 31.73
C ALA A 356 0.68 -2.31 33.15
N ASP A 357 -0.54 -2.77 33.43
CA ASP A 357 -0.85 -3.49 34.65
C ASP A 357 -0.24 -4.90 34.67
N GLU A 358 -0.24 -5.51 35.85
CA GLU A 358 0.32 -6.85 36.04
C GLU A 358 -0.46 -7.93 35.26
N GLN A 359 -1.75 -7.69 34.97
CA GLN A 359 -2.55 -8.62 34.19
C GLN A 359 -2.09 -8.66 32.72
N SER A 360 -1.85 -7.50 32.13
CA SER A 360 -1.37 -7.37 30.74
C SER A 360 0.03 -7.97 30.59
N LYS A 361 0.91 -7.72 31.57
CA LYS A 361 2.25 -8.33 31.63
C LYS A 361 2.17 -9.86 31.78
N ALA A 362 1.31 -10.36 32.67
CA ALA A 362 1.13 -11.81 32.85
C ALA A 362 0.68 -12.49 31.55
N LYS A 363 -0.22 -11.84 30.80
CA LYS A 363 -0.74 -12.35 29.51
C LYS A 363 0.35 -12.55 28.46
N ASP A 364 1.31 -11.63 28.35
CA ASP A 364 2.46 -11.78 27.44
C ASP A 364 3.26 -13.07 27.75
N LEU A 365 3.47 -13.36 29.04
CA LEU A 365 4.20 -14.55 29.47
C LEU A 365 3.39 -15.85 29.26
N GLU A 366 2.07 -15.79 29.38
CA GLU A 366 1.18 -16.92 29.06
C GLU A 366 1.21 -17.24 27.57
N TRP A 367 1.12 -16.21 26.71
CA TRP A 367 1.24 -16.39 25.27
C TRP A 367 2.59 -16.98 24.87
N LEU A 368 3.70 -16.52 25.45
CA LEU A 368 5.02 -17.12 25.21
C LEU A 368 5.06 -18.62 25.56
N LYS A 369 4.41 -19.04 26.66
CA LYS A 369 4.35 -20.46 27.05
C LYS A 369 3.56 -21.30 26.04
N ALA A 370 2.55 -20.70 25.41
CA ALA A 370 1.69 -21.36 24.43
C ALA A 370 2.35 -21.47 23.03
N LEU A 371 3.45 -20.76 22.76
CA LEU A 371 4.15 -20.84 21.47
C LEU A 371 4.85 -22.19 21.29
N PRO A 372 4.81 -22.77 20.07
CA PRO A 372 5.39 -24.07 19.77
C PRO A 372 6.93 -24.10 19.84
#